data_AF-E9B493-F1
#
_entry.id   AF-E9B493-F1
#
_cell.length_a   1.000
_cell.length_b   1.000
_cell.length_c   1.000
_cell.angle_alpha   90.00
_cell.angle_beta   90.00
_cell.angle_gamma   90.00
#
_symmetry.space_group_name_H-M   'P 1'
#
loop_
_entity.id
_entity.type
_entity.pdbx_description
1 polymer ?
#
loop_
_entity_poly.entity_id
_entity_poly.type
_entity_poly.pdbx_seq_one_letter_code
_entity_poly.pdbx_strand_id
1 'polypeptide(L)'
;MESYKKLETIFTKVYRLDHFLGLGNWDMNTNMPPKGEESRGEAMAMLSELRFGFITAPEVKDLIESATKGSDKLNAVQRANLREMKRAWKSATALPAEFVGRKMRLTTQAHSVWRDSRKANDFVKFLPVLRDLVALAREEGAYLAAGTSLSPYEALMNEYEPGITTQKLDEVYANVKSWLPQLLKDIVQKQSGDAVIAFSQKFPQDKQEALCKEFMKIWHFDTDAGRLDVSPHPFTGMTKEDCRLTTNYIDDTFVQSLYGVIHESGHGKYEQNCGPREHITQPVCNARSLGLHESQSLFAEFQIGHATPFIDYLTTRLPEFFEAQPAFSQDNMRKSLQQVKPGYIRIDADEVCYPLHVILRYEIERDLMEGKLEVEDVPRAWNAKMQEYLGLSTEGRDDVGCLQDVHWSMGALGYFPTYSLGAMYAAQIMASIRKELGDDKVDECLRTGELGPLLEKQKEKIWDHGCVYETDDLMTRATGETLNPEYLHRHLEARYLKA
;
A
#
# COMPACT_ATOMS: atom_id res chain seq x y z
N MET A 1 -17.57 -24.24 -20.21
CA MET A 1 -17.68 -22.99 -21.00
C MET A 1 -18.92 -22.21 -20.62
N GLU A 2 -20.13 -22.78 -20.67
CA GLU A 2 -21.37 -22.06 -20.30
C GLU A 2 -21.36 -21.53 -18.85
N SER A 3 -21.04 -22.38 -17.87
CA SER A 3 -21.00 -21.98 -16.45
C SER A 3 -19.97 -20.87 -16.18
N TYR A 4 -18.83 -20.92 -16.87
CA TYR A 4 -17.80 -19.88 -16.81
C TYR A 4 -18.31 -18.55 -17.36
N LYS A 5 -18.99 -18.56 -18.51
CA LYS A 5 -19.58 -17.34 -19.11
C LYS A 5 -20.66 -16.71 -18.21
N LYS A 6 -21.43 -17.54 -17.50
CA LYS A 6 -22.38 -17.07 -16.48
C LYS A 6 -21.66 -16.41 -15.30
N LEU A 7 -20.55 -16.99 -14.82
CA LEU A 7 -19.71 -16.35 -13.80
C LEU A 7 -19.14 -15.01 -14.29
N GLU A 8 -18.62 -14.94 -15.51
CA GLU A 8 -18.13 -13.67 -16.07
C GLU A 8 -19.21 -12.58 -16.02
N THR A 9 -20.46 -12.94 -16.35
CA THR A 9 -21.60 -12.02 -16.29
C THR A 9 -21.88 -11.53 -14.87
N ILE A 10 -21.81 -12.43 -13.87
CA ILE A 10 -22.00 -12.08 -12.46
C ILE A 10 -20.89 -11.13 -12.00
N PHE A 11 -19.63 -11.46 -12.28
CA PHE A 11 -18.50 -10.63 -11.86
C PHE A 11 -18.44 -9.28 -12.59
N THR A 12 -18.95 -9.19 -13.83
CA THR A 12 -19.17 -7.88 -14.47
C THR A 12 -20.17 -7.03 -13.70
N LYS A 13 -21.26 -7.60 -13.17
CA LYS A 13 -22.21 -6.85 -12.32
C LYS A 13 -21.56 -6.38 -11.02
N VAL A 14 -20.78 -7.26 -10.38
CA VAL A 14 -19.99 -6.92 -9.18
C VAL A 14 -19.08 -5.73 -9.47
N TYR A 15 -18.34 -5.77 -10.58
CA TYR A 15 -17.45 -4.68 -10.99
C TYR A 15 -18.20 -3.34 -11.19
N ARG A 16 -19.41 -3.36 -11.75
CA ARG A 16 -20.23 -2.13 -11.90
C ARG A 16 -20.72 -1.58 -10.57
N LEU A 17 -20.96 -2.42 -9.57
CA LEU A 17 -21.28 -1.96 -8.23
C LEU A 17 -20.03 -1.41 -7.54
N ASP A 18 -18.87 -2.07 -7.71
CA ASP A 18 -17.58 -1.59 -7.22
C ASP A 18 -17.21 -0.22 -7.78
N HIS A 19 -17.59 0.07 -9.03
CA HIS A 19 -17.43 1.40 -9.60
C HIS A 19 -18.16 2.48 -8.79
N PHE A 20 -19.44 2.27 -8.45
CA PHE A 20 -20.21 3.24 -7.67
C PHE A 20 -19.75 3.30 -6.21
N LEU A 21 -19.33 2.18 -5.63
CA LEU A 21 -18.73 2.15 -4.30
C LEU A 21 -17.43 2.97 -4.28
N GLY A 22 -16.57 2.80 -5.30
CA GLY A 22 -15.36 3.59 -5.47
C GLY A 22 -15.64 5.09 -5.58
N LEU A 23 -16.68 5.47 -6.32
CA LEU A 23 -17.10 6.88 -6.46
C LEU A 23 -17.63 7.45 -5.15
N GLY A 24 -18.48 6.70 -4.44
CA GLY A 24 -18.97 7.11 -3.13
C GLY A 24 -17.82 7.29 -2.14
N ASN A 25 -16.83 6.40 -2.15
CA ASN A 25 -15.64 6.50 -1.29
C ASN A 25 -14.74 7.68 -1.64
N TRP A 26 -14.45 7.90 -2.92
CA TRP A 26 -13.66 9.06 -3.34
C TRP A 26 -14.37 10.37 -2.97
N ASP A 27 -15.68 10.47 -3.20
CA ASP A 27 -16.44 11.69 -2.93
C ASP A 27 -16.53 11.98 -1.42
N MET A 28 -16.66 10.95 -0.58
CA MET A 28 -16.63 11.08 0.89
C MET A 28 -15.34 11.76 1.39
N ASN A 29 -14.23 11.56 0.69
CA ASN A 29 -12.92 12.05 1.10
C ASN A 29 -12.47 13.32 0.36
N THR A 30 -13.32 13.88 -0.52
CA THR A 30 -12.96 15.05 -1.35
C THR A 30 -14.04 16.12 -1.36
N ASN A 31 -15.25 15.80 -1.79
CA ASN A 31 -16.29 16.80 -2.12
C ASN A 31 -17.52 16.75 -1.19
N MET A 32 -17.71 15.66 -0.44
CA MET A 32 -18.91 15.47 0.37
C MET A 32 -19.02 16.51 1.50
N PRO A 33 -20.14 17.26 1.59
CA PRO A 33 -20.36 18.15 2.73
C PRO A 33 -20.67 17.34 3.99
N PRO A 34 -20.31 17.83 5.21
CA PRO A 34 -20.46 17.06 6.45
C PRO A 34 -21.87 16.52 6.74
N LYS A 35 -22.93 17.23 6.33
CA LYS A 35 -24.33 16.79 6.54
C LYS A 35 -24.76 15.63 5.64
N GLY A 36 -23.94 15.23 4.67
CA GLY A 36 -24.21 14.12 3.75
C GLY A 36 -23.80 12.74 4.27
N GLU A 37 -23.08 12.67 5.39
CA GLU A 37 -22.43 11.46 5.90
C GLU A 37 -23.41 10.29 6.10
N GLU A 38 -24.54 10.52 6.78
CA GLU A 38 -25.55 9.49 7.04
C GLU A 38 -26.16 8.93 5.75
N SER A 39 -26.65 9.80 4.88
CA SER A 39 -27.26 9.40 3.59
C SER A 39 -26.26 8.68 2.68
N ARG A 40 -25.00 9.13 2.66
CA ARG A 40 -23.94 8.45 1.91
C ARG A 40 -23.66 7.07 2.49
N GLY A 41 -23.57 6.95 3.81
CA GLY A 41 -23.36 5.69 4.50
C GLY A 41 -24.44 4.66 4.17
N GLU A 42 -25.72 5.05 4.19
CA GLU A 42 -26.85 4.18 3.84
C GLU A 42 -26.78 3.70 2.38
N ALA A 43 -26.48 4.61 1.44
CA ALA A 43 -26.35 4.26 0.03
C ALA A 43 -25.19 3.29 -0.22
N MET A 44 -24.03 3.53 0.42
CA MET A 44 -22.86 2.65 0.34
C MET A 44 -23.14 1.26 0.94
N ALA A 45 -23.88 1.20 2.05
CA ALA A 45 -24.28 -0.06 2.68
C ALA A 45 -25.19 -0.88 1.75
N MET A 46 -26.22 -0.25 1.16
CA MET A 46 -27.11 -0.92 0.21
C MET A 46 -26.36 -1.46 -1.01
N LEU A 47 -25.47 -0.67 -1.61
CA LEU A 47 -24.67 -1.12 -2.75
C LEU A 47 -23.73 -2.28 -2.38
N SER A 48 -23.15 -2.25 -1.19
CA SER A 48 -22.30 -3.34 -0.67
C SER A 48 -23.10 -4.63 -0.46
N GLU A 49 -24.33 -4.54 0.06
CA GLU A 49 -25.24 -5.67 0.22
C GLU A 49 -25.58 -6.29 -1.15
N LEU A 50 -25.95 -5.47 -2.13
CA LEU A 50 -26.21 -5.92 -3.50
C LEU A 50 -25.00 -6.63 -4.11
N ARG A 51 -23.82 -6.03 -3.96
CA ARG A 51 -22.56 -6.59 -4.45
C ARG A 51 -22.29 -7.95 -3.83
N PHE A 52 -22.42 -8.06 -2.51
CA PHE A 52 -22.24 -9.31 -1.77
C PHE A 52 -23.26 -10.37 -2.18
N GLY A 53 -24.53 -9.96 -2.37
CA GLY A 53 -25.60 -10.84 -2.83
C GLY A 53 -25.31 -11.48 -4.18
N PHE A 54 -24.68 -10.76 -5.12
CA PHE A 54 -24.26 -11.35 -6.40
C PHE A 54 -23.15 -12.39 -6.24
N ILE A 55 -22.17 -12.15 -5.38
CA ILE A 55 -21.05 -13.08 -5.17
C ILE A 55 -21.53 -14.33 -4.43
N THR A 56 -22.43 -14.17 -3.45
CA THR A 56 -22.85 -15.25 -2.55
C THR A 56 -24.16 -15.94 -2.95
N ALA A 57 -24.72 -15.60 -4.12
CA ALA A 57 -25.94 -16.23 -4.62
C ALA A 57 -25.79 -17.77 -4.71
N PRO A 58 -26.83 -18.55 -4.37
CA PRO A 58 -26.73 -20.02 -4.28
C PRO A 58 -26.17 -20.69 -5.54
N GLU A 59 -26.52 -20.18 -6.73
CA GLU A 59 -26.06 -20.71 -8.00
C GLU A 59 -24.55 -20.54 -8.25
N VAL A 60 -23.88 -19.58 -7.59
CA VAL A 60 -22.47 -19.28 -7.84
C VAL A 60 -21.59 -20.47 -7.49
N LYS A 61 -21.92 -21.19 -6.41
CA LYS A 61 -21.21 -22.41 -6.02
C LYS A 61 -21.25 -23.46 -7.13
N ASP A 62 -22.45 -23.78 -7.61
CA ASP A 62 -22.64 -24.79 -8.66
C ASP A 62 -21.97 -24.39 -9.97
N LEU A 63 -22.00 -23.10 -10.30
CA LEU A 63 -21.31 -22.54 -11.47
C LEU A 63 -19.80 -22.70 -11.35
N ILE A 64 -19.20 -22.38 -10.19
CA ILE A 64 -17.75 -22.53 -9.94
C ILE A 64 -17.35 -24.01 -10.03
N GLU A 65 -18.10 -24.91 -9.39
CA GLU A 65 -17.81 -26.35 -9.42
C GLU A 65 -17.91 -26.91 -10.84
N SER A 66 -18.95 -26.54 -11.58
CA SER A 66 -19.16 -26.93 -12.97
C SER A 66 -18.06 -26.39 -13.89
N ALA A 67 -17.69 -25.11 -13.74
CA ALA A 67 -16.60 -24.49 -14.50
C ALA A 67 -15.24 -25.14 -14.18
N THR A 68 -15.01 -25.52 -12.92
CA THR A 68 -13.79 -26.19 -12.47
C THR A 68 -13.68 -27.58 -13.09
N LYS A 69 -14.76 -28.39 -13.11
CA LYS A 69 -14.78 -29.71 -13.78
C LYS A 69 -14.52 -29.62 -15.28
N GLY A 70 -14.87 -28.49 -15.90
CA GLY A 70 -14.68 -28.22 -17.33
C GLY A 70 -13.44 -27.36 -17.64
N SER A 71 -12.49 -27.23 -16.73
CA SER A 71 -11.36 -26.29 -16.85
C SER A 71 -10.46 -26.54 -18.05
N ASP A 72 -10.40 -27.78 -18.55
CA ASP A 72 -9.58 -28.16 -19.71
C ASP A 72 -10.02 -27.46 -21.01
N LYS A 73 -11.26 -26.96 -21.03
CA LYS A 73 -11.82 -26.19 -22.16
C LYS A 73 -11.57 -24.69 -22.04
N LEU A 74 -11.00 -24.22 -20.92
CA LEU A 74 -10.69 -22.81 -20.68
C LEU A 74 -9.23 -22.53 -21.07
N ASN A 75 -8.95 -21.36 -21.62
CA ASN A 75 -7.57 -20.93 -21.86
C ASN A 75 -6.86 -20.55 -20.53
N ALA A 76 -5.56 -20.22 -20.59
CA ALA A 76 -4.77 -19.93 -19.39
C ALA A 76 -5.34 -18.75 -18.56
N VAL A 77 -5.67 -17.64 -19.20
CA VAL A 77 -6.25 -16.45 -18.54
C VAL A 77 -7.61 -16.77 -17.94
N GLN A 78 -8.45 -17.54 -18.63
CA GLN A 78 -9.76 -17.95 -18.13
C GLN A 78 -9.67 -18.86 -16.91
N ARG A 79 -8.67 -19.77 -16.88
CA ARG A 79 -8.39 -20.59 -15.69
C ARG A 79 -7.90 -19.75 -14.52
N ALA A 80 -7.04 -18.76 -14.76
CA ALA A 80 -6.63 -17.81 -13.73
C ALA A 80 -7.83 -16.98 -13.23
N ASN A 81 -8.69 -16.50 -14.13
CA ASN A 81 -9.91 -15.79 -13.74
C ASN A 81 -10.85 -16.65 -12.89
N LEU A 82 -11.04 -17.93 -13.27
CA LEU A 82 -11.84 -18.85 -12.46
C LEU A 82 -11.24 -19.07 -11.06
N ARG A 83 -9.90 -19.09 -10.93
CA ARG A 83 -9.22 -19.17 -9.63
C ARG A 83 -9.50 -17.92 -8.79
N GLU A 84 -9.38 -16.73 -9.36
CA GLU A 84 -9.66 -15.47 -8.64
C GLU A 84 -11.15 -15.32 -8.29
N MET A 85 -12.07 -15.73 -9.18
CA MET A 85 -13.51 -15.81 -8.87
C MET A 85 -13.78 -16.73 -7.68
N LYS A 86 -13.12 -17.89 -7.64
CA LYS A 86 -13.23 -18.84 -6.53
C LYS A 86 -12.66 -18.26 -5.24
N ARG A 87 -11.55 -17.52 -5.30
CA ARG A 87 -10.96 -16.81 -4.14
C ARG A 87 -11.95 -15.80 -3.59
N ALA A 88 -12.48 -14.91 -4.44
CA ALA A 88 -13.47 -13.90 -4.04
C ALA A 88 -14.75 -14.52 -3.46
N TRP A 89 -15.28 -15.58 -4.08
CA TRP A 89 -16.44 -16.31 -3.57
C TRP A 89 -16.18 -16.98 -2.22
N LYS A 90 -15.03 -17.63 -2.04
CA LYS A 90 -14.66 -18.27 -0.78
C LYS A 90 -14.57 -17.26 0.36
N SER A 91 -13.84 -16.16 0.17
CA SER A 91 -13.74 -15.10 1.19
C SER A 91 -15.13 -14.55 1.54
N ALA A 92 -15.94 -14.21 0.55
CA ALA A 92 -17.28 -13.67 0.78
C ALA A 92 -18.21 -14.66 1.52
N THR A 93 -18.15 -15.95 1.21
CA THR A 93 -19.02 -16.96 1.83
C THR A 93 -18.50 -17.53 3.15
N ALA A 94 -17.25 -17.27 3.52
CA ALA A 94 -16.66 -17.78 4.75
C ALA A 94 -17.27 -17.15 6.01
N LEU A 95 -17.72 -15.90 5.91
CA LEU A 95 -18.19 -15.11 7.05
C LEU A 95 -19.72 -15.19 7.18
N PRO A 96 -20.27 -15.67 8.31
CA PRO A 96 -21.71 -15.62 8.56
C PRO A 96 -22.24 -14.18 8.60
N ALA A 97 -23.48 -13.97 8.16
CA ALA A 97 -24.10 -12.63 8.14
C ALA A 97 -24.13 -11.96 9.53
N GLU A 98 -24.35 -12.75 10.60
CA GLU A 98 -24.28 -12.26 11.98
C GLU A 98 -22.88 -11.72 12.32
N PHE A 99 -21.83 -12.47 11.94
CA PHE A 99 -20.44 -12.06 12.15
C PHE A 99 -20.15 -10.74 11.45
N VAL A 100 -20.50 -10.63 10.16
CA VAL A 100 -20.31 -9.39 9.37
C VAL A 100 -21.01 -8.21 10.04
N GLY A 101 -22.26 -8.38 10.48
CA GLY A 101 -23.00 -7.33 11.18
C GLY A 101 -22.36 -6.92 12.51
N ARG A 102 -21.80 -7.87 13.28
CA ARG A 102 -21.04 -7.57 14.51
C ARG A 102 -19.76 -6.82 14.20
N LYS A 103 -18.98 -7.26 13.20
CA LYS A 103 -17.75 -6.61 12.75
C LYS A 103 -17.99 -5.15 12.38
N MET A 104 -18.97 -4.88 11.52
CA MET A 104 -19.30 -3.52 11.09
C MET A 104 -19.64 -2.58 12.27
N ARG A 105 -20.49 -3.03 13.21
CA ARG A 105 -20.84 -2.21 14.38
C ARG A 105 -19.62 -1.91 15.25
N LEU A 106 -18.77 -2.92 15.47
CA LEU A 106 -17.59 -2.77 16.30
C LEU A 106 -16.57 -1.82 15.66
N THR A 107 -16.27 -1.95 14.37
CA THR A 107 -15.27 -1.09 13.70
C THR A 107 -15.73 0.35 13.58
N THR A 108 -17.03 0.62 13.32
CA THR A 108 -17.57 1.99 13.36
C THR A 108 -17.42 2.62 14.74
N GLN A 109 -17.78 1.90 15.80
CA GLN A 109 -17.58 2.37 17.18
C GLN A 109 -16.09 2.59 17.47
N ALA A 110 -15.25 1.62 17.08
CA ALA A 110 -13.84 1.62 17.37
C ALA A 110 -13.11 2.79 16.74
N HIS A 111 -13.44 3.18 15.51
CA HIS A 111 -12.85 4.33 14.85
C HIS A 111 -13.07 5.63 15.66
N SER A 112 -14.28 5.87 16.16
CA SER A 112 -14.56 7.04 16.98
C SER A 112 -13.81 7.01 18.33
N VAL A 113 -13.79 5.85 18.99
CA VAL A 113 -13.08 5.71 20.28
C VAL A 113 -11.58 5.87 20.08
N TRP A 114 -11.00 5.25 19.06
CA TRP A 114 -9.58 5.37 18.70
C TRP A 114 -9.19 6.83 18.46
N ARG A 115 -9.94 7.56 17.64
CA ARG A 115 -9.65 8.97 17.32
C ARG A 115 -9.58 9.81 18.60
N ASP A 116 -10.56 9.65 19.49
CA ASP A 116 -10.61 10.39 20.74
C ASP A 116 -9.50 9.96 21.72
N SER A 117 -9.21 8.65 21.79
CA SER A 117 -8.13 8.09 22.61
C SER A 117 -6.75 8.55 22.15
N ARG A 118 -6.47 8.53 20.84
CA ARG A 118 -5.22 9.03 20.27
C ARG A 118 -5.05 10.50 20.59
N LYS A 119 -6.08 11.32 20.37
CA LYS A 119 -6.06 12.76 20.67
C LYS A 119 -5.81 13.05 22.16
N ALA A 120 -6.31 12.19 23.04
CA ALA A 120 -6.18 12.33 24.49
C ALA A 120 -4.93 11.62 25.07
N ASN A 121 -4.14 10.90 24.25
CA ASN A 121 -3.09 10.00 24.73
C ASN A 121 -3.60 9.01 25.81
N ASP A 122 -4.76 8.40 25.56
CA ASP A 122 -5.47 7.56 26.51
C ASP A 122 -5.73 6.16 25.94
N PHE A 123 -4.72 5.29 26.06
CA PHE A 123 -4.82 3.89 25.67
C PHE A 123 -5.81 3.12 26.55
N VAL A 124 -5.96 3.46 27.83
CA VAL A 124 -6.89 2.79 28.76
C VAL A 124 -8.33 2.91 28.26
N LYS A 125 -8.70 4.05 27.67
CA LYS A 125 -10.00 4.24 27.03
C LYS A 125 -10.18 3.37 25.77
N PHE A 126 -9.13 3.09 25.01
CA PHE A 126 -9.21 2.27 23.79
C PHE A 126 -9.10 0.76 24.08
N LEU A 127 -8.43 0.39 25.17
CA LEU A 127 -8.11 -0.99 25.54
C LEU A 127 -9.32 -1.96 25.49
N PRO A 128 -10.52 -1.64 26.03
CA PRO A 128 -11.66 -2.55 25.92
C PRO A 128 -12.06 -2.84 24.47
N VAL A 129 -12.03 -1.81 23.63
CA VAL A 129 -12.38 -1.91 22.21
C VAL A 129 -11.31 -2.69 21.45
N LEU A 130 -10.02 -2.45 21.74
CA LEU A 130 -8.93 -3.24 21.14
C LEU A 130 -9.05 -4.72 21.49
N ARG A 131 -9.45 -5.06 22.72
CA ARG A 131 -9.72 -6.44 23.13
C ARG A 131 -10.79 -7.10 22.26
N ASP A 132 -11.90 -6.40 22.06
CA ASP A 132 -12.99 -6.89 21.22
C ASP A 132 -12.56 -7.02 19.76
N LEU A 133 -11.76 -6.08 19.24
CA LEU A 133 -11.22 -6.12 17.87
C LEU A 133 -10.29 -7.31 17.65
N VAL A 134 -9.38 -7.60 18.58
CA VAL A 134 -8.47 -8.76 18.47
C VAL A 134 -9.25 -10.07 18.58
N ALA A 135 -10.23 -10.16 19.49
CA ALA A 135 -11.10 -11.33 19.58
C ALA A 135 -11.89 -11.55 18.29
N LEU A 136 -12.46 -10.48 17.73
CA LEU A 136 -13.17 -10.51 16.45
C LEU A 136 -12.25 -10.93 15.29
N ALA A 137 -11.01 -10.42 15.24
CA ALA A 137 -10.05 -10.79 14.20
C ALA A 137 -9.63 -12.25 14.29
N ARG A 138 -9.42 -12.79 15.50
CA ARG A 138 -9.16 -14.23 15.72
C ARG A 138 -10.31 -15.08 15.20
N GLU A 139 -11.55 -14.67 15.43
CA GLU A 139 -12.76 -15.33 14.92
C GLU A 139 -12.86 -15.23 13.38
N GLU A 140 -12.61 -14.06 12.80
CA GLU A 140 -12.58 -13.86 11.35
C GLU A 140 -11.55 -14.75 10.67
N GLY A 141 -10.32 -14.76 11.18
CA GLY A 141 -9.25 -15.61 10.69
C GLY A 141 -9.62 -17.09 10.77
N ALA A 142 -10.32 -17.52 11.84
CA ALA A 142 -10.79 -18.90 11.96
C ALA A 142 -11.86 -19.25 10.91
N TYR A 143 -12.78 -18.33 10.60
CA TYR A 143 -13.74 -18.53 9.51
C TYR A 143 -13.04 -18.64 8.15
N LEU A 144 -12.11 -17.74 7.85
CA LEU A 144 -11.37 -17.73 6.59
C LEU A 144 -10.44 -18.94 6.44
N ALA A 145 -9.85 -19.41 7.55
CA ALA A 145 -8.97 -20.58 7.57
C ALA A 145 -9.72 -21.91 7.44
N ALA A 146 -11.05 -21.94 7.64
CA ALA A 146 -11.83 -23.16 7.69
C ALA A 146 -11.66 -24.02 6.41
N GLY A 147 -11.24 -25.28 6.58
CA GLY A 147 -10.99 -26.19 5.47
C GLY A 147 -9.69 -25.92 4.70
N THR A 148 -8.78 -25.14 5.27
CA THR A 148 -7.41 -24.91 4.78
C THR A 148 -6.39 -25.36 5.82
N SER A 149 -5.10 -25.29 5.49
CA SER A 149 -3.99 -25.51 6.42
C SER A 149 -3.45 -24.20 7.03
N LEU A 150 -4.08 -23.05 6.74
CA LEU A 150 -3.63 -21.75 7.21
C LEU A 150 -3.98 -21.57 8.69
N SER A 151 -3.13 -20.87 9.43
CA SER A 151 -3.50 -20.30 10.72
C SER A 151 -4.49 -19.14 10.55
N PRO A 152 -5.23 -18.74 11.60
CA PRO A 152 -6.13 -17.59 11.54
C PRO A 152 -5.45 -16.30 11.07
N TYR A 153 -4.22 -16.04 11.52
CA TYR A 153 -3.49 -14.84 11.10
C TYR A 153 -3.05 -14.90 9.64
N GLU A 154 -2.58 -16.05 9.17
CA GLU A 154 -2.26 -16.24 7.75
C GLU A 154 -3.49 -16.06 6.87
N ALA A 155 -4.66 -16.57 7.30
CA ALA A 155 -5.90 -16.39 6.56
C ALA A 155 -6.29 -14.91 6.42
N LEU A 156 -6.12 -14.09 7.47
CA LEU A 156 -6.30 -12.65 7.39
C LEU A 156 -5.29 -11.98 6.45
N MET A 157 -4.00 -12.32 6.58
CA MET A 157 -2.97 -11.76 5.70
C MET A 157 -3.20 -12.10 4.22
N ASN A 158 -3.75 -13.30 3.93
CA ASN A 158 -4.02 -13.75 2.57
C ASN A 158 -5.13 -12.96 1.86
N GLU A 159 -5.95 -12.20 2.60
CA GLU A 159 -6.91 -11.25 1.98
C GLU A 159 -6.19 -10.06 1.34
N TYR A 160 -5.00 -9.70 1.83
CA TYR A 160 -4.19 -8.58 1.35
C TYR A 160 -3.01 -9.02 0.48
N GLU A 161 -2.36 -10.12 0.84
CA GLU A 161 -1.19 -10.70 0.19
C GLU A 161 -1.38 -12.19 -0.06
N PRO A 162 -2.09 -12.58 -1.15
CA PRO A 162 -2.40 -13.98 -1.41
C PRO A 162 -1.14 -14.85 -1.54
N GLY A 163 -1.12 -15.96 -0.80
CA GLY A 163 -0.01 -16.93 -0.79
C GLY A 163 1.06 -16.67 0.26
N ILE A 164 0.96 -15.58 1.05
CA ILE A 164 1.90 -15.32 2.14
C ILE A 164 1.68 -16.27 3.33
N THR A 165 2.74 -16.60 4.05
CA THR A 165 2.71 -17.40 5.29
C THR A 165 3.51 -16.69 6.38
N THR A 166 3.20 -16.97 7.66
CA THR A 166 3.99 -16.42 8.78
C THR A 166 5.42 -16.93 8.73
N GLN A 167 5.64 -18.18 8.33
CA GLN A 167 6.99 -18.73 8.15
C GLN A 167 7.82 -17.86 7.18
N LYS A 168 7.28 -17.55 6.00
CA LYS A 168 8.01 -16.78 4.99
C LYS A 168 8.26 -15.34 5.45
N LEU A 169 7.28 -14.71 6.10
CA LEU A 169 7.46 -13.35 6.65
C LEU A 169 8.47 -13.33 7.80
N ASP A 170 8.43 -14.31 8.70
CA ASP A 170 9.38 -14.43 9.80
C ASP A 170 10.82 -14.60 9.27
N GLU A 171 11.03 -15.41 8.24
CA GLU A 171 12.33 -15.59 7.58
C GLU A 171 12.81 -14.27 6.93
N VAL A 172 11.94 -13.60 6.17
CA VAL A 172 12.25 -12.33 5.51
C VAL A 172 12.59 -11.24 6.52
N TYR A 173 11.79 -11.07 7.57
CA TYR A 173 12.03 -10.06 8.59
C TYR A 173 13.19 -10.40 9.51
N ALA A 174 13.48 -11.68 9.76
CA ALA A 174 14.69 -12.07 10.46
C ALA A 174 15.94 -11.63 9.70
N ASN A 175 15.95 -11.78 8.36
CA ASN A 175 17.00 -11.24 7.51
C ASN A 175 17.06 -9.70 7.62
N VAL A 176 15.95 -8.98 7.38
CA VAL A 176 15.95 -7.51 7.43
C VAL A 176 16.46 -6.98 8.78
N LYS A 177 16.02 -7.57 9.88
CA LYS A 177 16.46 -7.19 11.24
C LYS A 177 17.93 -7.51 11.53
N SER A 178 18.56 -8.42 10.79
CA SER A 178 19.97 -8.74 11.03
C SER A 178 20.93 -7.63 10.55
N TRP A 179 20.48 -6.73 9.69
CA TRP A 179 21.31 -5.66 9.11
C TRP A 179 20.71 -4.25 9.24
N LEU A 180 19.38 -4.08 9.10
CA LEU A 180 18.76 -2.75 8.99
C LEU A 180 18.96 -1.85 10.22
N PRO A 181 18.83 -2.32 11.48
CA PRO A 181 19.07 -1.47 12.65
C PRO A 181 20.51 -0.95 12.75
N GLN A 182 21.50 -1.75 12.30
CA GLN A 182 22.90 -1.29 12.28
C GLN A 182 23.15 -0.35 11.11
N LEU A 183 22.62 -0.67 9.92
CA LEU A 183 22.69 0.20 8.75
C LEU A 183 22.12 1.59 9.04
N LEU A 184 20.98 1.66 9.73
CA LEU A 184 20.37 2.92 10.17
C LEU A 184 21.33 3.74 11.05
N LYS A 185 21.98 3.12 12.04
CA LYS A 185 22.95 3.80 12.91
C LYS A 185 24.13 4.35 12.11
N ASP A 186 24.66 3.55 11.19
CA ASP A 186 25.80 3.93 10.36
C ASP A 186 25.45 5.12 9.44
N ILE A 187 24.24 5.11 8.85
CA ILE A 187 23.75 6.20 8.00
C ILE A 187 23.56 7.48 8.81
N VAL A 188 22.88 7.42 9.96
CA VAL A 188 22.66 8.58 10.83
C VAL A 188 24.00 9.15 11.30
N GLN A 189 24.98 8.29 11.61
CA GLN A 189 26.32 8.73 11.97
C GLN A 189 27.02 9.44 10.79
N LYS A 190 26.95 8.88 9.57
CA LYS A 190 27.51 9.50 8.36
C LYS A 190 26.90 10.88 8.10
N GLN A 191 25.58 11.02 8.24
CA GLN A 191 24.84 12.26 7.98
C GLN A 191 24.92 13.28 9.14
N SER A 192 25.48 12.93 10.30
CA SER A 192 25.49 13.80 11.49
C SER A 192 26.18 15.16 11.30
N GLY A 193 27.08 15.28 10.32
CA GLY A 193 27.75 16.52 9.94
C GLY A 193 27.06 17.32 8.83
N ASP A 194 26.00 16.79 8.22
CA ASP A 194 25.31 17.45 7.12
C ASP A 194 24.44 18.61 7.63
N ALA A 195 24.60 19.77 7.01
CA ALA A 195 23.74 20.93 7.24
C ALA A 195 22.73 21.05 6.10
N VAL A 196 21.44 20.90 6.42
CA VAL A 196 20.34 21.16 5.49
C VAL A 196 19.87 22.60 5.64
N ILE A 197 19.88 23.33 4.53
CA ILE A 197 19.32 24.68 4.41
C ILE A 197 17.81 24.54 4.28
N ALA A 198 17.07 25.04 5.28
CA ALA A 198 15.63 25.07 5.26
C ALA A 198 15.08 26.00 4.17
N PHE A 199 13.87 25.72 3.70
CA PHE A 199 13.15 26.62 2.79
C PHE A 199 12.89 27.97 3.48
N SER A 200 13.15 29.06 2.76
CA SER A 200 12.95 30.44 3.25
C SER A 200 11.64 31.06 2.76
N GLN A 201 10.90 30.37 1.88
CA GLN A 201 9.63 30.82 1.33
C GLN A 201 8.46 29.91 1.74
N LYS A 202 7.25 30.44 1.60
CA LYS A 202 6.02 29.64 1.62
C LYS A 202 5.75 29.10 0.23
N PHE A 203 5.01 28.00 0.15
CA PHE A 203 4.66 27.34 -1.09
C PHE A 203 3.15 27.43 -1.32
N PRO A 204 2.66 28.40 -2.11
CA PRO A 204 1.23 28.52 -2.40
C PRO A 204 0.66 27.26 -3.03
N GLN A 205 -0.55 26.88 -2.62
CA GLN A 205 -1.22 25.66 -3.09
C GLN A 205 -1.29 25.56 -4.63
N ASP A 206 -1.63 26.65 -5.33
CA ASP A 206 -1.75 26.67 -6.78
C ASP A 206 -0.41 26.35 -7.49
N LYS A 207 0.71 26.79 -6.91
CA LYS A 207 2.06 26.48 -7.39
C LYS A 207 2.47 25.04 -7.10
N GLN A 208 2.16 24.53 -5.91
CA GLN A 208 2.38 23.13 -5.58
C GLN A 208 1.55 22.20 -6.47
N GLU A 209 0.28 22.52 -6.73
CA GLU A 209 -0.60 21.77 -7.61
C GLU A 209 -0.08 21.74 -9.05
N ALA A 210 0.39 22.89 -9.55
CA ALA A 210 1.00 22.97 -10.87
C ALA A 210 2.27 22.09 -10.98
N LEU A 211 3.12 22.10 -9.96
CA LEU A 211 4.30 21.23 -9.88
C LEU A 211 3.89 19.75 -9.83
N CYS A 212 2.92 19.39 -8.98
CA CYS A 212 2.40 18.03 -8.89
C CYS A 212 1.89 17.52 -10.25
N LYS A 213 1.09 18.34 -10.95
CA LYS A 213 0.57 18.01 -12.29
C LYS A 213 1.66 17.86 -13.34
N GLU A 214 2.76 18.61 -13.23
CA GLU A 214 3.92 18.43 -14.10
C GLU A 214 4.59 17.06 -13.86
N PHE A 215 4.74 16.65 -12.60
CA PHE A 215 5.32 15.36 -12.25
C PHE A 215 4.40 14.17 -12.60
N MET A 216 3.08 14.34 -12.53
CA MET A 216 2.14 13.36 -13.08
C MET A 216 2.39 13.12 -14.58
N LYS A 217 2.66 14.18 -15.36
CA LYS A 217 2.99 14.05 -16.79
C LYS A 217 4.31 13.33 -17.02
N ILE A 218 5.34 13.60 -16.22
CA ILE A 218 6.64 12.90 -16.27
C ILE A 218 6.44 11.38 -16.06
N TRP A 219 5.52 10.98 -15.18
CA TRP A 219 5.12 9.58 -15.00
C TRP A 219 4.19 9.03 -16.09
N HIS A 220 3.89 9.83 -17.12
CA HIS A 220 2.92 9.53 -18.17
C HIS A 220 1.54 9.17 -17.60
N PHE A 221 1.14 9.76 -16.48
CA PHE A 221 -0.20 9.56 -15.93
C PHE A 221 -1.25 10.10 -16.90
N ASP A 222 -2.23 9.28 -17.26
CA ASP A 222 -3.26 9.66 -18.23
C ASP A 222 -4.34 10.50 -17.54
N THR A 223 -4.34 11.80 -17.80
CA THR A 223 -5.31 12.75 -17.22
C THR A 223 -6.67 12.73 -17.93
N ASP A 224 -6.79 12.07 -19.08
CA ASP A 224 -8.10 11.82 -19.70
C ASP A 224 -8.80 10.62 -19.05
N ALA A 225 -8.02 9.74 -18.40
CA ALA A 225 -8.47 8.57 -17.64
C ALA A 225 -8.21 8.72 -16.12
N GLY A 226 -8.13 9.95 -15.61
CA GLY A 226 -7.88 10.21 -14.19
C GLY A 226 -7.82 11.67 -13.79
N ARG A 227 -7.61 11.94 -12.49
CA ARG A 227 -7.47 13.32 -11.95
C ARG A 227 -6.75 13.36 -10.62
N LEU A 228 -6.37 14.57 -10.23
CA LEU A 228 -5.79 14.91 -8.91
C LEU A 228 -6.73 15.87 -8.19
N ASP A 229 -7.05 15.55 -6.94
CA ASP A 229 -7.89 16.34 -6.03
C ASP A 229 -7.24 16.48 -4.64
N VAL A 230 -7.91 17.15 -3.71
CA VAL A 230 -7.41 17.34 -2.33
C VAL A 230 -8.19 16.48 -1.35
N SER A 231 -7.50 15.84 -0.42
CA SER A 231 -8.07 15.10 0.70
C SER A 231 -7.21 15.26 1.96
N PRO A 232 -7.72 14.93 3.16
CA PRO A 232 -6.91 14.95 4.38
C PRO A 232 -5.74 13.94 4.37
N HIS A 233 -5.93 12.80 3.71
CA HIS A 233 -4.96 11.71 3.60
C HIS A 233 -4.85 11.29 2.12
N PRO A 234 -3.68 11.47 1.49
CA PRO A 234 -3.46 11.06 0.10
C PRO A 234 -3.85 9.59 -0.13
N PHE A 235 -4.46 9.32 -1.29
CA PHE A 235 -4.79 7.98 -1.75
C PHE A 235 -5.03 7.96 -3.26
N THR A 236 -4.89 6.77 -3.85
CA THR A 236 -5.34 6.42 -5.19
C THR A 236 -6.61 5.59 -5.08
N GLY A 237 -7.67 5.99 -5.77
CA GLY A 237 -8.96 5.31 -5.73
C GLY A 237 -9.66 5.28 -7.08
N MET A 238 -10.99 5.11 -7.01
CA MET A 238 -11.87 4.93 -8.16
C MET A 238 -11.54 3.65 -8.97
N THR A 239 -11.90 3.63 -10.27
CA THR A 239 -11.73 2.45 -11.12
C THR A 239 -10.53 2.60 -12.06
N LYS A 240 -10.22 1.52 -12.76
CA LYS A 240 -9.07 1.39 -13.66
C LYS A 240 -9.16 2.30 -14.88
N GLU A 241 -10.36 2.75 -15.21
CA GLU A 241 -10.67 3.64 -16.34
C GLU A 241 -10.81 5.12 -15.94
N ASP A 242 -10.94 5.40 -14.64
CA ASP A 242 -11.09 6.75 -14.06
C ASP A 242 -10.30 6.77 -12.75
N CYS A 243 -8.97 6.71 -12.85
CA CYS A 243 -8.09 6.61 -11.69
C CYS A 243 -7.93 7.98 -11.02
N ARG A 244 -8.32 8.11 -9.76
CA ARG A 244 -8.31 9.41 -9.06
C ARG A 244 -7.35 9.40 -7.90
N LEU A 245 -6.42 10.35 -7.93
CA LEU A 245 -5.41 10.58 -6.93
C LEU A 245 -5.85 11.73 -6.05
N THR A 246 -5.43 11.71 -4.80
CA THR A 246 -5.56 12.86 -3.91
C THR A 246 -4.24 13.21 -3.28
N THR A 247 -4.06 14.47 -2.91
CA THR A 247 -2.92 14.95 -2.13
C THR A 247 -3.38 15.96 -1.08
N ASN A 248 -2.45 16.42 -0.25
CA ASN A 248 -2.67 17.49 0.71
C ASN A 248 -1.55 18.52 0.61
N TYR A 249 -1.87 19.80 0.72
CA TYR A 249 -0.94 20.91 0.58
C TYR A 249 -0.75 21.62 1.91
N ILE A 250 0.50 21.89 2.26
CA ILE A 250 0.87 22.74 3.40
C ILE A 250 1.83 23.83 2.94
N ASP A 251 1.74 25.01 3.55
CA ASP A 251 2.50 26.18 3.06
C ASP A 251 4.01 26.10 3.37
N ASP A 252 4.41 25.25 4.32
CA ASP A 252 5.79 25.18 4.83
C ASP A 252 6.74 24.36 3.94
N THR A 253 6.20 23.45 3.12
CA THR A 253 7.00 22.61 2.24
C THR A 253 6.16 22.11 1.07
N PHE A 254 6.76 22.04 -0.12
CA PHE A 254 6.17 21.37 -1.28
C PHE A 254 6.48 19.87 -1.33
N VAL A 255 7.47 19.41 -0.55
CA VAL A 255 8.00 18.04 -0.63
C VAL A 255 6.91 17.03 -0.31
N GLN A 256 6.10 17.29 0.72
CA GLN A 256 5.03 16.39 1.14
C GLN A 256 3.99 16.17 0.04
N SER A 257 3.49 17.24 -0.58
CA SER A 257 2.46 17.14 -1.62
C SER A 257 3.02 16.49 -2.89
N LEU A 258 4.25 16.85 -3.27
CA LEU A 258 4.93 16.32 -4.46
C LEU A 258 5.21 14.83 -4.33
N TYR A 259 5.87 14.39 -3.25
CA TYR A 259 6.20 12.97 -3.08
C TYR A 259 4.96 12.12 -2.82
N GLY A 260 3.94 12.67 -2.14
CA GLY A 260 2.62 12.05 -2.10
C GLY A 260 2.06 11.83 -3.52
N VAL A 261 2.11 12.84 -4.40
CA VAL A 261 1.63 12.67 -5.79
C VAL A 261 2.50 11.70 -6.59
N ILE A 262 3.81 11.66 -6.39
CA ILE A 262 4.69 10.67 -7.04
C ILE A 262 4.32 9.25 -6.59
N HIS A 263 4.13 9.05 -5.28
CA HIS A 263 3.69 7.79 -4.69
C HIS A 263 2.36 7.33 -5.28
N GLU A 264 1.34 8.19 -5.23
CA GLU A 264 0.01 7.92 -5.79
C GLU A 264 0.04 7.77 -7.31
N SER A 265 0.95 8.44 -8.02
CA SER A 265 1.15 8.23 -9.45
C SER A 265 1.66 6.83 -9.74
N GLY A 266 2.53 6.25 -8.90
CA GLY A 266 2.96 4.86 -9.04
C GLY A 266 1.80 3.86 -8.90
N HIS A 267 0.96 4.03 -7.87
CA HIS A 267 -0.30 3.29 -7.75
C HIS A 267 -1.20 3.48 -8.98
N GLY A 268 -1.41 4.73 -9.38
CA GLY A 268 -2.26 5.09 -10.51
C GLY A 268 -1.76 4.52 -11.84
N LYS A 269 -0.44 4.45 -12.06
CA LYS A 269 0.13 3.81 -13.25
C LYS A 269 -0.17 2.32 -13.29
N TYR A 270 -0.09 1.63 -12.16
CA TYR A 270 -0.53 0.23 -12.11
C TYR A 270 -2.02 0.14 -12.43
N GLU A 271 -2.88 0.95 -11.82
CA GLU A 271 -4.32 0.90 -12.03
C GLU A 271 -4.75 1.25 -13.46
N GLN A 272 -4.12 2.24 -14.10
CA GLN A 272 -4.40 2.62 -15.50
C GLN A 272 -3.95 1.57 -16.52
N ASN A 273 -3.00 0.71 -16.15
CA ASN A 273 -2.39 -0.26 -17.06
C ASN A 273 -2.64 -1.73 -16.69
N CYS A 274 -3.22 -1.99 -15.52
CA CYS A 274 -3.50 -3.33 -14.99
C CYS A 274 -4.22 -4.19 -16.04
N GLY A 275 -3.60 -5.30 -16.44
CA GLY A 275 -4.13 -6.24 -17.42
C GLY A 275 -4.55 -7.57 -16.80
N PRO A 276 -5.04 -8.52 -17.63
CA PRO A 276 -5.30 -8.38 -19.06
C PRO A 276 -6.52 -7.50 -19.34
N ARG A 277 -6.35 -6.42 -20.13
CA ARG A 277 -7.33 -5.32 -20.27
C ARG A 277 -8.66 -5.75 -20.90
N GLU A 278 -8.66 -6.75 -21.76
CA GLU A 278 -9.87 -7.34 -22.32
C GLU A 278 -10.78 -7.97 -21.25
N HIS A 279 -10.22 -8.24 -20.07
CA HIS A 279 -10.91 -8.78 -18.90
C HIS A 279 -11.11 -7.73 -17.79
N ILE A 280 -11.13 -6.43 -18.09
CA ILE A 280 -11.16 -5.32 -17.10
C ILE A 280 -12.26 -5.44 -16.03
N THR A 281 -13.39 -6.07 -16.35
CA THR A 281 -14.51 -6.25 -15.42
C THR A 281 -14.41 -7.55 -14.59
N GLN A 282 -13.30 -8.27 -14.70
CA GLN A 282 -13.12 -9.60 -14.13
C GLN A 282 -12.02 -9.59 -13.06
N PRO A 283 -12.11 -10.45 -12.04
CA PRO A 283 -11.12 -10.53 -10.96
C PRO A 283 -9.67 -10.79 -11.40
N VAL A 284 -9.47 -11.41 -12.57
CA VAL A 284 -8.12 -11.61 -13.13
C VAL A 284 -7.42 -10.29 -13.51
N CYS A 285 -8.19 -9.27 -13.89
CA CYS A 285 -7.68 -7.95 -14.23
C CYS A 285 -7.75 -7.05 -12.99
N ASN A 286 -6.99 -7.41 -11.96
CA ASN A 286 -6.84 -6.62 -10.75
C ASN A 286 -5.38 -6.58 -10.29
N ALA A 287 -5.03 -5.65 -9.41
CA ALA A 287 -3.73 -5.68 -8.75
C ALA A 287 -3.57 -7.00 -7.98
N ARG A 288 -2.39 -7.65 -8.10
CA ARG A 288 -2.15 -9.00 -7.57
C ARG A 288 -2.30 -9.06 -6.05
N SER A 289 -1.74 -8.08 -5.35
CA SER A 289 -1.73 -7.95 -3.90
C SER A 289 -1.46 -6.50 -3.50
N LEU A 290 -1.71 -6.15 -2.24
CA LEU A 290 -1.32 -4.83 -1.73
C LEU A 290 0.19 -4.65 -1.72
N GLY A 291 1.00 -5.69 -1.45
CA GLY A 291 2.45 -5.60 -1.51
C GLY A 291 2.95 -5.30 -2.92
N LEU A 292 2.38 -5.93 -3.94
CA LEU A 292 2.74 -5.59 -5.33
C LEU A 292 2.19 -4.23 -5.76
N HIS A 293 1.05 -3.81 -5.23
CA HIS A 293 0.51 -2.47 -5.49
C HIS A 293 1.41 -1.38 -4.89
N GLU A 294 1.75 -1.52 -3.62
CA GLU A 294 2.71 -0.67 -2.90
C GLU A 294 4.10 -0.69 -3.54
N SER A 295 4.51 -1.81 -4.11
CA SER A 295 5.79 -1.82 -4.82
C SER A 295 5.81 -0.89 -6.03
N GLN A 296 4.66 -0.57 -6.64
CA GLN A 296 4.61 0.38 -7.75
C GLN A 296 4.67 1.83 -7.25
N SER A 297 4.02 2.14 -6.13
CA SER A 297 4.13 3.46 -5.51
C SER A 297 5.53 3.72 -4.97
N LEU A 298 6.13 2.76 -4.27
CA LEU A 298 7.50 2.87 -3.75
C LEU A 298 8.57 2.75 -4.85
N PHE A 299 8.27 2.12 -5.99
CA PHE A 299 9.12 2.24 -7.16
C PHE A 299 9.15 3.67 -7.69
N ALA A 300 7.98 4.31 -7.82
CA ALA A 300 7.90 5.71 -8.23
C ALA A 300 8.57 6.64 -7.20
N GLU A 301 8.22 6.51 -5.93
CA GLU A 301 8.67 7.39 -4.87
C GLU A 301 10.15 7.18 -4.53
N PHE A 302 10.52 5.95 -4.18
CA PHE A 302 11.86 5.67 -3.67
C PHE A 302 12.83 5.28 -4.77
N GLN A 303 12.48 4.39 -5.69
CA GLN A 303 13.45 3.91 -6.70
C GLN A 303 13.75 4.99 -7.76
N ILE A 304 12.78 5.85 -8.09
CA ILE A 304 12.93 6.98 -9.00
C ILE A 304 13.03 8.31 -8.24
N GLY A 305 11.97 8.68 -7.51
CA GLY A 305 11.81 10.02 -6.91
C GLY A 305 12.96 10.43 -5.97
N HIS A 306 13.50 9.48 -5.21
CA HIS A 306 14.63 9.70 -4.30
C HIS A 306 15.99 9.33 -4.90
N ALA A 307 16.07 8.95 -6.17
CA ALA A 307 17.36 8.73 -6.82
C ALA A 307 18.07 10.06 -7.07
N THR A 308 19.35 10.16 -6.71
CA THR A 308 20.19 11.36 -6.91
C THR A 308 20.05 12.00 -8.30
N PRO A 309 20.17 11.25 -9.42
CA PRO A 309 19.98 11.84 -10.76
C PRO A 309 18.59 12.46 -10.98
N PHE A 310 17.55 11.90 -10.36
CA PHE A 310 16.19 12.41 -10.46
C PHE A 310 15.95 13.61 -9.53
N ILE A 311 16.54 13.61 -8.33
CA ILE A 311 16.53 14.79 -7.44
C ILE A 311 17.20 15.98 -8.14
N ASP A 312 18.29 15.75 -8.87
CA ASP A 312 18.95 16.78 -9.66
C ASP A 312 18.03 17.34 -10.73
N TYR A 313 17.38 16.46 -11.49
CA TYR A 313 16.40 16.83 -12.51
C TYR A 313 15.24 17.63 -11.89
N LEU A 314 14.62 17.13 -10.83
CA LEU A 314 13.56 17.81 -10.07
C LEU A 314 13.99 19.22 -9.65
N THR A 315 15.19 19.36 -9.12
CA THR A 315 15.74 20.64 -8.67
C THR A 315 15.79 21.66 -9.80
N THR A 316 16.08 21.23 -11.03
CA THR A 316 16.07 22.13 -12.20
C THR A 316 14.69 22.64 -12.59
N ARG A 317 13.61 21.95 -12.19
CA ARG A 317 12.22 22.34 -12.50
C ARG A 317 11.67 23.36 -11.50
N LEU A 318 12.17 23.37 -10.26
CA LEU A 318 11.65 24.22 -9.16
C LEU A 318 11.56 25.73 -9.51
N PRO A 319 12.51 26.35 -10.24
CA PRO A 319 12.42 27.77 -10.60
C PRO A 319 11.24 28.15 -11.50
N GLU A 320 10.58 27.17 -12.15
CA GLU A 320 9.36 27.43 -12.94
C GLU A 320 8.14 27.67 -12.04
N PHE A 321 8.18 27.22 -10.78
CA PHE A 321 7.04 27.24 -9.86
C PHE A 321 7.27 28.15 -8.65
N PHE A 322 8.51 28.27 -8.19
CA PHE A 322 8.87 28.94 -6.94
C PHE A 322 10.02 29.93 -7.13
N GLU A 323 10.13 30.88 -6.20
CA GLU A 323 11.24 31.84 -6.22
C GLU A 323 12.57 31.15 -5.94
N ALA A 324 13.65 31.58 -6.61
CA ALA A 324 14.97 31.01 -6.37
C ALA A 324 15.43 31.25 -4.92
N GLN A 325 15.94 30.21 -4.27
CA GLN A 325 16.45 30.27 -2.90
C GLN A 325 17.66 29.33 -2.71
N PRO A 326 18.55 29.58 -1.74
CA PRO A 326 19.73 28.74 -1.51
C PRO A 326 19.40 27.26 -1.24
N ALA A 327 18.23 27.00 -0.65
CA ALA A 327 17.74 25.65 -0.40
C ALA A 327 17.52 24.82 -1.68
N PHE A 328 17.37 25.46 -2.84
CA PHE A 328 17.23 24.79 -4.15
C PHE A 328 18.57 24.49 -4.84
N SER A 329 19.70 24.55 -4.13
CA SER A 329 20.93 23.96 -4.66
C SER A 329 20.79 22.43 -4.72
N GLN A 330 21.35 21.81 -5.77
CA GLN A 330 21.30 20.36 -5.95
C GLN A 330 21.85 19.60 -4.74
N ASP A 331 22.98 20.04 -4.19
CA ASP A 331 23.57 19.45 -2.99
C ASP A 331 22.61 19.49 -1.78
N ASN A 332 21.96 20.64 -1.54
CA ASN A 332 21.01 20.76 -0.45
C ASN A 332 19.74 19.93 -0.68
N MET A 333 19.20 19.91 -1.90
CA MET A 333 18.02 19.12 -2.22
C MET A 333 18.28 17.62 -2.06
N ARG A 334 19.45 17.12 -2.46
CA ARG A 334 19.87 15.73 -2.21
C ARG A 334 19.89 15.42 -0.72
N LYS A 335 20.58 16.26 0.08
CA LYS A 335 20.66 16.10 1.54
C LYS A 335 19.29 16.17 2.21
N SER A 336 18.44 17.10 1.78
CA SER A 336 17.10 17.29 2.36
C SER A 336 16.17 16.13 2.05
N LEU A 337 16.21 15.60 0.82
CA LEU A 337 15.29 14.55 0.38
C LEU A 337 15.79 13.15 0.76
N GLN A 338 17.09 12.96 0.94
CA GLN A 338 17.68 11.69 1.40
C GLN A 338 18.10 11.75 2.87
N GLN A 339 17.53 12.66 3.66
CA GLN A 339 17.81 12.74 5.09
C GLN A 339 17.18 11.53 5.80
N VAL A 340 18.00 10.84 6.59
CA VAL A 340 17.55 9.71 7.41
C VAL A 340 17.49 10.17 8.86
N LYS A 341 16.31 10.10 9.46
CA LYS A 341 16.07 10.55 10.81
C LYS A 341 15.03 9.66 11.49
N PRO A 342 15.43 8.83 12.47
CA PRO A 342 14.50 8.06 13.28
C PRO A 342 13.40 8.96 13.85
N GLY A 343 12.15 8.58 13.59
CA GLY A 343 10.95 9.28 14.03
C GLY A 343 9.95 8.34 14.68
N TYR A 344 8.91 8.91 15.29
CA TYR A 344 7.86 8.13 15.95
C TYR A 344 6.76 7.67 15.00
N ILE A 345 6.50 8.46 13.95
CA ILE A 345 5.32 8.34 13.10
C ILE A 345 5.68 7.59 11.81
N ARG A 346 5.06 6.43 11.57
CA ARG A 346 5.33 5.58 10.41
C ARG A 346 5.11 6.31 9.08
N ILE A 347 4.03 7.07 8.96
CA ILE A 347 3.68 7.76 7.70
C ILE A 347 4.64 8.92 7.36
N ASP A 348 5.44 9.36 8.33
CA ASP A 348 6.45 10.40 8.15
C ASP A 348 7.87 9.81 8.12
N ALA A 349 8.01 8.49 8.19
CA ALA A 349 9.31 7.83 8.27
C ALA A 349 10.00 7.82 6.89
N ASP A 350 11.30 8.13 6.89
CA ASP A 350 12.14 8.02 5.69
C ASP A 350 12.28 6.56 5.22
N GLU A 351 12.81 6.39 4.01
CA GLU A 351 12.98 5.10 3.33
C GLU A 351 13.71 4.03 4.18
N VAL A 352 14.65 4.44 5.04
CA VAL A 352 15.45 3.52 5.86
C VAL A 352 14.70 3.15 7.14
N CYS A 353 14.03 4.11 7.77
CA CYS A 353 13.29 3.89 9.01
C CYS A 353 11.97 3.13 8.77
N TYR A 354 11.32 3.36 7.63
CA TYR A 354 9.97 2.88 7.32
C TYR A 354 9.77 1.36 7.53
N PRO A 355 10.66 0.46 7.04
CA PRO A 355 10.47 -0.98 7.23
C PRO A 355 10.47 -1.41 8.71
N LEU A 356 11.23 -0.73 9.58
CA LEU A 356 11.27 -1.06 11.01
C LEU A 356 9.93 -0.78 11.71
N HIS A 357 9.25 0.30 11.32
CA HIS A 357 7.89 0.58 11.79
C HIS A 357 6.89 -0.49 11.35
N VAL A 358 7.07 -1.07 10.16
CA VAL A 358 6.19 -2.16 9.69
C VAL A 358 6.47 -3.46 10.44
N ILE A 359 7.74 -3.82 10.59
CA ILE A 359 8.16 -5.07 11.27
C ILE A 359 7.63 -5.13 12.69
N LEU A 360 7.74 -4.04 13.47
CA LEU A 360 7.23 -4.06 14.85
C LEU A 360 5.71 -4.30 14.92
N ARG A 361 4.95 -3.79 13.95
CA ARG A 361 3.49 -3.98 13.88
C ARG A 361 3.14 -5.40 13.50
N TYR A 362 3.82 -5.96 12.51
CA TYR A 362 3.67 -7.37 12.14
C TYR A 362 3.91 -8.29 13.35
N GLU A 363 4.99 -8.08 14.10
CA GLU A 363 5.31 -8.94 15.24
C GLU A 363 4.29 -8.80 16.37
N ILE A 364 3.81 -7.59 16.65
CA ILE A 364 2.74 -7.36 17.62
C ILE A 364 1.43 -8.03 17.16
N GLU A 365 1.03 -7.87 15.90
CA GLU A 365 -0.15 -8.51 15.34
C GLU A 365 -0.04 -10.04 15.39
N ARG A 366 1.09 -10.61 14.97
CA ARG A 366 1.34 -12.05 15.04
C ARG A 366 1.21 -12.55 16.48
N ASP A 367 1.87 -11.91 17.42
CA ASP A 367 1.89 -12.35 18.81
C ASP A 367 0.50 -12.17 19.48
N LEU A 368 -0.26 -11.13 19.13
CA LEU A 368 -1.66 -10.98 19.53
C LEU A 368 -2.53 -12.10 18.94
N MET A 369 -2.41 -12.38 17.65
CA MET A 369 -3.24 -13.38 16.97
C MET A 369 -2.94 -14.81 17.44
N GLU A 370 -1.70 -15.09 17.81
CA GLU A 370 -1.25 -16.40 18.32
C GLU A 370 -1.40 -16.56 19.85
N GLY A 371 -1.87 -15.53 20.56
CA GLY A 371 -2.05 -15.57 22.01
C GLY A 371 -0.73 -15.58 22.80
N LYS A 372 0.36 -15.06 22.20
CA LYS A 372 1.66 -14.85 22.84
C LYS A 372 1.76 -13.48 23.51
N LEU A 373 0.89 -12.55 23.12
CA LEU A 373 0.77 -11.20 23.66
C LEU A 373 -0.71 -10.92 23.96
N GLU A 374 -0.98 -10.30 25.10
CA GLU A 374 -2.31 -9.77 25.44
C GLU A 374 -2.41 -8.28 25.11
N VAL A 375 -3.63 -7.79 24.86
CA VAL A 375 -3.85 -6.39 24.41
C VAL A 375 -3.37 -5.35 25.42
N GLU A 376 -3.38 -5.70 26.71
CA GLU A 376 -2.88 -4.88 27.81
C GLU A 376 -1.37 -4.61 27.71
N ASP A 377 -0.62 -5.53 27.10
CA ASP A 377 0.83 -5.45 26.97
C ASP A 377 1.28 -4.66 25.73
N VAL A 378 0.36 -4.26 24.84
CA VAL A 378 0.69 -3.59 23.57
C VAL A 378 1.54 -2.34 23.76
N PRO A 379 1.22 -1.38 24.66
CA PRO A 379 2.08 -0.21 24.89
C PRO A 379 3.51 -0.57 25.27
N ARG A 380 3.67 -1.56 26.15
CA ARG A 380 4.98 -2.03 26.62
C ARG A 380 5.78 -2.71 25.50
N ALA A 381 5.14 -3.61 24.75
CA ALA A 381 5.76 -4.29 23.62
C ALA A 381 6.15 -3.31 22.51
N TRP A 382 5.29 -2.33 22.22
CA TRP A 382 5.56 -1.26 21.27
C TRP A 382 6.79 -0.45 21.67
N ASN A 383 6.84 0.00 22.92
CA ASN A 383 7.97 0.76 23.44
C ASN A 383 9.29 -0.01 23.38
N ALA A 384 9.28 -1.29 23.74
CA ALA A 384 10.47 -2.13 23.66
C ALA A 384 10.99 -2.24 22.22
N LYS A 385 10.11 -2.50 21.25
CA LYS A 385 10.48 -2.63 19.84
C LYS A 385 10.93 -1.30 19.21
N MET A 386 10.28 -0.18 19.55
CA MET A 386 10.72 1.16 19.11
C MET A 386 12.13 1.49 19.61
N GLN A 387 12.46 1.13 20.87
CA GLN A 387 13.82 1.32 21.40
C GLN A 387 14.82 0.39 20.72
N GLU A 388 14.48 -0.88 20.55
CA GLU A 388 15.35 -1.87 19.92
C GLU A 388 15.69 -1.50 18.46
N TYR A 389 14.69 -1.07 17.69
CA TYR A 389 14.85 -0.87 16.25
C TYR A 389 15.25 0.56 15.89
N LEU A 390 14.64 1.56 16.53
CA LEU A 390 14.78 2.97 16.16
C LEU A 390 15.49 3.81 17.23
N GLY A 391 15.78 3.24 18.40
CA GLY A 391 16.40 3.97 19.51
C GLY A 391 15.50 5.01 20.17
N LEU A 392 14.17 4.88 20.02
CA LEU A 392 13.19 5.85 20.50
C LEU A 392 12.27 5.25 21.57
N SER A 393 12.01 6.00 22.64
CA SER A 393 11.06 5.61 23.68
C SER A 393 9.69 6.22 23.44
N THR A 394 8.65 5.40 23.50
CA THR A 394 7.23 5.81 23.44
C THR A 394 6.55 5.75 24.82
N GLU A 395 7.33 5.58 25.89
CA GLU A 395 6.81 5.48 27.25
C GLU A 395 5.96 6.71 27.62
N GLY A 396 4.72 6.46 28.04
CA GLY A 396 3.74 7.51 28.38
C GLY A 396 3.21 8.31 27.19
N ARG A 397 3.51 7.91 25.95
CA ARG A 397 3.16 8.61 24.70
C ARG A 397 2.56 7.65 23.68
N ASP A 398 1.44 7.02 24.05
CA ASP A 398 0.69 6.10 23.20
C ASP A 398 0.13 6.79 21.94
N ASP A 399 -0.13 8.10 22.00
CA ASP A 399 -0.60 8.95 20.88
C ASP A 399 0.33 8.92 19.65
N VAL A 400 1.63 8.84 19.90
CA VAL A 400 2.69 8.67 18.89
C VAL A 400 3.32 7.26 18.94
N GLY A 401 2.85 6.42 19.87
CA GLY A 401 3.17 5.01 20.02
C GLY A 401 2.09 4.14 19.38
N CYS A 402 1.51 3.23 20.16
CA CYS A 402 0.59 2.20 19.67
C CYS A 402 -0.77 2.72 19.14
N LEU A 403 -1.18 3.96 19.46
CA LEU A 403 -2.41 4.56 18.94
C LEU A 403 -2.20 5.35 17.64
N GLN A 404 -0.97 5.43 17.12
CA GLN A 404 -0.67 6.35 16.01
C GLN A 404 -1.41 6.00 14.69
N ASP A 405 -1.71 4.72 14.46
CA ASP A 405 -2.31 4.23 13.22
C ASP A 405 -3.78 3.83 13.40
N VAL A 406 -4.58 4.10 12.37
CA VAL A 406 -6.02 3.82 12.34
C VAL A 406 -6.38 2.34 12.11
N HIS A 407 -5.46 1.55 11.55
CA HIS A 407 -5.70 0.22 10.97
C HIS A 407 -6.47 -0.74 11.89
N TRP A 408 -6.07 -0.86 13.16
CA TRP A 408 -6.76 -1.75 14.10
C TRP A 408 -8.18 -1.31 14.40
N SER A 409 -8.45 0.00 14.45
CA SER A 409 -9.82 0.53 14.62
C SER A 409 -10.73 0.19 13.43
N MET A 410 -10.15 -0.02 12.25
CA MET A 410 -10.84 -0.49 11.04
C MET A 410 -10.97 -2.02 10.98
N GLY A 411 -10.40 -2.76 11.94
CA GLY A 411 -10.33 -4.22 11.90
C GLY A 411 -9.36 -4.77 10.85
N ALA A 412 -8.39 -3.97 10.41
CA ALA A 412 -7.43 -4.33 9.35
C ALA A 412 -6.15 -4.97 9.93
N LEU A 413 -6.28 -6.15 10.54
CA LEU A 413 -5.14 -6.95 11.00
C LEU A 413 -4.56 -7.79 9.86
N GLY A 414 -3.24 -7.92 9.78
CA GLY A 414 -2.53 -8.58 8.68
C GLY A 414 -2.30 -7.67 7.46
N TYR A 415 -2.67 -6.39 7.55
CA TYR A 415 -2.47 -5.39 6.49
C TYR A 415 -1.04 -4.86 6.47
N PHE A 416 -0.50 -4.45 7.63
CA PHE A 416 0.79 -3.77 7.69
C PHE A 416 1.96 -4.44 6.95
N PRO A 417 2.12 -5.78 6.97
CA PRO A 417 3.24 -6.43 6.30
C PRO A 417 3.40 -6.03 4.82
N THR A 418 2.27 -5.76 4.14
CA THR A 418 2.25 -5.44 2.70
C THR A 418 3.06 -4.18 2.37
N TYR A 419 3.15 -3.22 3.28
CA TYR A 419 3.94 -2.00 3.07
C TYR A 419 5.44 -2.31 2.88
N SER A 420 6.01 -3.11 3.78
CA SER A 420 7.43 -3.49 3.69
C SER A 420 7.71 -4.47 2.54
N LEU A 421 6.75 -5.35 2.23
CA LEU A 421 6.83 -6.20 1.03
C LEU A 421 6.91 -5.33 -0.22
N GLY A 422 6.12 -4.25 -0.27
CA GLY A 422 6.19 -3.24 -1.32
C GLY A 422 7.59 -2.68 -1.53
N ALA A 423 8.25 -2.25 -0.45
CA ALA A 423 9.61 -1.69 -0.53
C ALA A 423 10.62 -2.72 -1.08
N MET A 424 10.52 -3.97 -0.64
CA MET A 424 11.41 -5.05 -1.10
C MET A 424 11.17 -5.40 -2.56
N TYR A 425 9.90 -5.55 -2.97
CA TYR A 425 9.54 -5.79 -4.36
C TYR A 425 9.97 -4.64 -5.27
N ALA A 426 9.81 -3.39 -4.84
CA ALA A 426 10.23 -2.21 -5.61
C ALA A 426 11.74 -2.25 -5.92
N ALA A 427 12.57 -2.51 -4.90
CA ALA A 427 14.02 -2.64 -5.06
C ALA A 427 14.39 -3.82 -5.99
N GLN A 428 13.71 -4.97 -5.85
CA GLN A 428 13.93 -6.14 -6.69
C GLN A 428 13.53 -5.90 -8.16
N ILE A 429 12.41 -5.21 -8.40
CA ILE A 429 11.96 -4.82 -9.74
C ILE A 429 12.97 -3.83 -10.37
N MET A 430 13.41 -2.81 -9.63
CA MET A 430 14.40 -1.84 -10.12
C MET A 430 15.73 -2.52 -10.48
N ALA A 431 16.21 -3.44 -9.65
CA ALA A 431 17.42 -4.19 -9.94
C ALA A 431 17.29 -5.04 -11.21
N SER A 432 16.12 -5.66 -11.44
CA SER A 432 15.85 -6.38 -12.70
C SER A 432 15.81 -5.43 -13.91
N ILE A 433 15.22 -4.25 -13.78
CA ILE A 433 15.17 -3.26 -14.87
C ILE A 433 16.56 -2.73 -15.20
N ARG A 434 17.38 -2.40 -14.18
CA ARG A 434 18.78 -1.99 -14.36
C ARG A 434 19.61 -3.07 -15.06
N LYS A 435 19.42 -4.33 -14.70
CA LYS A 435 20.08 -5.46 -15.36
C LYS A 435 19.72 -5.58 -16.85
N GLU A 436 18.47 -5.28 -17.21
CA GLU A 436 17.98 -5.42 -18.59
C GLU A 436 18.27 -4.21 -19.47
N LEU A 437 18.10 -3.00 -18.95
CA LEU A 437 18.32 -1.76 -19.70
C LEU A 437 19.77 -1.26 -19.63
N GLY A 438 20.52 -1.65 -18.60
CA GLY A 438 21.83 -1.11 -18.26
C GLY A 438 21.73 0.14 -17.37
N ASP A 439 22.67 0.28 -16.43
CA ASP A 439 22.69 1.40 -15.47
C ASP A 439 22.77 2.76 -16.16
N ASP A 440 23.60 2.91 -17.19
CA ASP A 440 23.74 4.16 -17.94
C ASP A 440 22.41 4.63 -18.54
N LYS A 441 21.60 3.70 -19.05
CA LYS A 441 20.31 4.03 -19.64
C LYS A 441 19.28 4.40 -18.58
N VAL A 442 19.25 3.66 -17.47
CA VAL A 442 18.37 4.00 -16.34
C VAL A 442 18.72 5.38 -15.80
N ASP A 443 20.00 5.64 -15.55
CA ASP A 443 20.45 6.93 -15.01
C ASP A 443 20.24 8.08 -16.01
N GLU A 444 20.31 7.82 -17.32
CA GLU A 444 19.90 8.79 -18.34
C GLU A 444 18.42 9.16 -18.20
N CYS A 445 17.53 8.16 -18.12
CA CYS A 445 16.09 8.41 -17.94
C CYS A 445 15.81 9.23 -16.69
N LEU A 446 16.52 8.95 -15.59
CA LEU A 446 16.39 9.70 -14.34
C LEU A 446 16.90 11.15 -14.45
N ARG A 447 18.02 11.38 -15.16
CA ARG A 447 18.60 12.72 -15.37
C ARG A 447 17.76 13.60 -16.29
N THR A 448 17.00 13.01 -17.21
CA THR A 448 16.19 13.76 -18.19
C THR A 448 14.71 13.82 -17.87
N GLY A 449 14.23 12.98 -16.96
CA GLY A 449 12.79 12.79 -16.70
C GLY A 449 12.07 11.98 -17.79
N GLU A 450 12.79 11.39 -18.76
CA GLU A 450 12.21 10.56 -19.82
C GLU A 450 11.99 9.13 -19.31
N LEU A 451 10.94 8.94 -18.50
CA LEU A 451 10.70 7.68 -17.77
C LEU A 451 10.11 6.55 -18.63
N GLY A 452 9.71 6.82 -19.88
CA GLY A 452 9.08 5.86 -20.78
C GLY A 452 9.70 4.44 -20.76
N PRO A 453 11.03 4.29 -20.92
CA PRO A 453 11.66 2.97 -20.90
C PRO A 453 11.50 2.20 -19.57
N LEU A 454 11.49 2.90 -18.42
CA LEU A 454 11.28 2.27 -17.12
C LEU A 454 9.82 1.83 -16.95
N LEU A 455 8.89 2.70 -17.35
CA LEU A 455 7.45 2.44 -17.26
C LEU A 455 7.03 1.30 -18.18
N GLU A 456 7.60 1.20 -19.39
CA GLU A 456 7.41 0.08 -20.31
C GLU A 456 7.86 -1.25 -19.68
N LYS A 457 8.98 -1.25 -18.95
CA LYS A 457 9.44 -2.43 -18.22
C LYS A 457 8.56 -2.80 -17.05
N GLN A 458 8.06 -1.85 -16.27
CA GLN A 458 7.07 -2.14 -15.22
C GLN A 458 5.78 -2.71 -15.80
N LYS A 459 5.33 -2.16 -16.94
CA LYS A 459 4.16 -2.65 -17.66
C LYS A 459 4.33 -4.10 -18.12
N GLU A 460 5.44 -4.38 -18.81
CA GLU A 460 5.80 -5.71 -19.31
C GLU A 460 5.91 -6.73 -18.18
N LYS A 461 6.54 -6.35 -17.06
CA LYS A 461 6.88 -7.28 -15.97
C LYS A 461 5.73 -7.52 -15.00
N ILE A 462 4.95 -6.48 -14.70
CA ILE A 462 3.98 -6.48 -13.61
C ILE A 462 2.58 -6.11 -14.11
N TRP A 463 2.43 -4.92 -14.72
CA TRP A 463 1.08 -4.36 -14.89
C TRP A 463 0.20 -5.17 -15.82
N ASP A 464 0.73 -5.68 -16.92
CA ASP A 464 -0.05 -6.43 -17.93
C ASP A 464 -0.62 -7.75 -17.41
N HIS A 465 -0.10 -8.28 -16.31
CA HIS A 465 -0.45 -9.61 -15.83
C HIS A 465 -1.57 -9.61 -14.81
N GLY A 466 -1.79 -8.50 -14.09
CA GLY A 466 -2.75 -8.43 -12.98
C GLY A 466 -2.67 -9.65 -12.08
N CYS A 467 -3.77 -10.40 -11.99
CA CYS A 467 -3.89 -11.63 -11.22
C CYS A 467 -3.77 -12.92 -12.07
N VAL A 468 -3.18 -12.89 -13.26
CA VAL A 468 -2.98 -14.11 -14.08
C VAL A 468 -2.10 -15.11 -13.32
N TYR A 469 -0.99 -14.63 -12.75
CA TYR A 469 -0.06 -15.42 -11.96
C TYR A 469 -0.32 -15.26 -10.46
N GLU A 470 0.09 -16.26 -9.68
CA GLU A 470 0.27 -16.08 -8.22
C GLU A 470 1.53 -15.22 -7.98
N THR A 471 1.65 -14.62 -6.80
CA THR A 471 2.70 -13.60 -6.52
C THR A 471 4.12 -14.12 -6.75
N ASP A 472 4.45 -15.32 -6.27
CA ASP A 472 5.79 -15.90 -6.45
C ASP A 472 6.11 -16.22 -7.92
N ASP A 473 5.12 -16.69 -8.69
CA ASP A 473 5.27 -16.93 -10.12
C ASP A 473 5.43 -15.62 -10.89
N LEU A 474 4.67 -14.58 -10.53
CA LEU A 474 4.78 -13.25 -11.13
C LEU A 474 6.17 -12.66 -10.90
N MET A 475 6.66 -12.69 -9.65
CA MET A 475 7.98 -12.16 -9.33
C MET A 475 9.13 -12.97 -9.94
N THR A 476 9.00 -14.30 -9.98
CA THR A 476 9.98 -15.15 -10.66
C THR A 476 10.05 -14.83 -12.16
N ARG A 477 8.91 -14.61 -12.82
CA ARG A 477 8.87 -14.19 -14.23
C ARG A 477 9.42 -12.78 -14.44
N ALA A 478 9.07 -11.85 -13.54
CA ALA A 478 9.46 -10.46 -13.64
C ALA A 478 10.95 -10.24 -13.36
N THR A 479 11.54 -11.01 -12.46
CA THR A 479 12.86 -10.69 -11.86
C THR A 479 13.83 -11.88 -11.80
N GLY A 480 13.37 -13.10 -12.08
CA GLY A 480 14.16 -14.33 -12.10
C GLY A 480 14.11 -15.17 -10.82
N GLU A 481 13.56 -14.63 -9.73
CA GLU A 481 13.42 -15.30 -8.44
C GLU A 481 12.19 -14.79 -7.67
N THR A 482 11.82 -15.47 -6.59
CA THR A 482 10.78 -15.01 -5.65
C THR A 482 11.26 -13.79 -4.86
N LEU A 483 10.46 -13.29 -3.92
CA LEU A 483 10.85 -12.19 -3.02
C LEU A 483 12.23 -12.43 -2.39
N ASN A 484 13.13 -11.45 -2.51
CA ASN A 484 14.46 -11.49 -1.90
C ASN A 484 14.82 -10.12 -1.27
N PRO A 485 14.91 -10.02 0.06
CA PRO A 485 15.18 -8.74 0.76
C PRO A 485 16.60 -8.18 0.51
N GLU A 486 17.54 -8.96 -0.03
CA GLU A 486 18.90 -8.48 -0.31
C GLU A 486 18.95 -7.40 -1.40
N TYR A 487 17.93 -7.30 -2.24
CA TYR A 487 17.81 -6.18 -3.19
C TYR A 487 17.57 -4.86 -2.44
N LEU A 488 16.72 -4.85 -1.41
CA LEU A 488 16.51 -3.68 -0.57
C LEU A 488 17.77 -3.33 0.21
N HIS A 489 18.43 -4.32 0.80
CA HIS A 489 19.67 -4.11 1.55
C HIS A 489 20.74 -3.39 0.70
N ARG A 490 21.05 -3.94 -0.48
CA ARG A 490 22.03 -3.35 -1.40
C ARG A 490 21.63 -1.96 -1.88
N HIS A 491 20.33 -1.74 -2.13
CA HIS A 491 19.79 -0.45 -2.53
C HIS A 491 20.02 0.62 -1.45
N LEU A 492 19.63 0.35 -0.20
CA LEU A 492 19.82 1.29 0.91
C LEU A 492 21.30 1.54 1.19
N GLU A 493 22.13 0.48 1.20
CA GLU A 493 23.57 0.63 1.38
C GLU A 493 24.21 1.49 0.27
N ALA A 494 23.84 1.25 -0.99
CA ALA A 494 24.35 2.01 -2.13
C ALA A 494 23.95 3.49 -2.03
N ARG A 495 22.67 3.78 -1.74
CA ARG A 495 22.13 5.14 -1.67
C ARG A 495 22.67 5.94 -0.51
N TYR A 496 22.73 5.37 0.69
CA TYR A 496 22.97 6.16 1.90
C TYR A 496 24.41 6.06 2.41
N LEU A 497 25.12 4.95 2.16
CA LEU A 497 26.50 4.77 2.61
C LEU A 497 27.56 4.94 1.51
N LYS A 498 27.30 4.46 0.29
CA LYS A 498 28.31 4.46 -0.80
C LYS A 498 28.23 5.66 -1.74
N ALA A 499 27.08 6.33 -1.80
CA ALA A 499 26.89 7.56 -2.58
C ALA A 499 27.57 8.78 -1.93
#